data_AF-A0A1N6YZM3-F1
#
_entry.id   AF-A0A1N6YZM3-F1
#
_cell.length_a   1.000
_cell.length_b   1.000
_cell.length_c   1.000
_cell.angle_alpha   90.00
_cell.angle_beta   90.00
_cell.angle_gamma   90.00
#
_symmetry.space_group_name_H-M   'P 1'
#
loop_
_entity.id
_entity.type
_entity.pdbx_description
1 polymer ?
#
loop_
_entity_poly.entity_id
_entity_poly.type
_entity_poly.pdbx_seq_one_letter_code
_entity_poly.pdbx_strand_id
1 'polypeptide(L)'
;MNKKTTVPLFLAAGFLMYGGETPHNVLAAEPVLSQSLAESEAFLGDQPETVILNAPTVISETPSLEQQSGVSSMLLAPDNELLVEGIPLRTYLTEMTGKTIPLIKLENEETAQKTATLLQELSIEDVHIVSTQPDLLKKVKERVPSARGALSYDGHSLNKHDINQLIQSVHASGAKTAVLPQKLLTAETVHLFHTRAVAVWSDLAGETELDAHKAIHTGADGLIAQNTETVTAAFSRYPDNTLVQRPIVAAHRGTPSLAPENTMAGYHLSYELGADLIETDVQKTKDGEIIIMHDYTVDRTTDGTGNVKDLTLEDIQKLDAGSYFGEEFAGEKVPTFREFLQAFKGKEVILLVELKADGLAEETIQIIEEEGMADQVVLQSFHLNSVKKSVEAAPHLPSGYLYSAAVPQTEAARLTDARTKLNEATRLNASLNASYSSLSPEFTSYLRQRGMISFHWTFRNQADFGEQLQNGVIGPITDYTQWLTEAPIRIETPVKKRNLKVGQQSTVQANAFLSYRTEKKEHIDTTLFAAGDSVSVNGNTIQAEKSGTSYVFAQHTFSMLGQEWTLVSEPIEVIVK
;
A
#
# COMPACT_ATOMS: atom_id res chain seq x y z
N MET A 1 38.91 52.38 27.71
CA MET A 1 40.39 52.42 27.61
C MET A 1 40.88 50.97 27.56
N ASN A 2 41.17 50.39 26.38
CA ASN A 2 42.51 50.30 25.74
C ASN A 2 43.54 49.57 26.63
N LYS A 3 44.24 48.47 26.28
CA LYS A 3 44.81 47.91 25.01
C LYS A 3 44.96 46.37 25.17
N LYS A 4 44.75 45.46 24.20
CA LYS A 4 45.51 45.10 22.95
C LYS A 4 46.98 44.62 23.15
N THR A 5 47.25 43.33 22.82
CA THR A 5 48.45 42.71 22.11
C THR A 5 48.51 41.19 22.41
N THR A 6 48.91 40.20 21.57
CA THR A 6 48.99 39.91 20.11
C THR A 6 49.44 38.41 19.96
N VAL A 7 48.72 37.60 19.17
CA VAL A 7 49.10 36.60 18.09
C VAL A 7 50.50 35.91 18.17
N PRO A 8 50.69 34.57 17.91
CA PRO A 8 50.47 34.00 16.57
C PRO A 8 49.97 32.56 16.35
N LEU A 9 49.56 32.40 15.09
CA LEU A 9 49.03 31.28 14.32
C LEU A 9 50.17 30.46 13.68
N PHE A 10 49.98 29.15 13.45
CA PHE A 10 50.71 28.37 12.44
C PHE A 10 49.77 27.40 11.69
N LEU A 11 49.92 27.39 10.36
CA LEU A 11 49.32 26.55 9.30
C LEU A 11 49.75 25.05 9.44
N ALA A 12 49.26 24.03 8.71
CA ALA A 12 48.79 23.84 7.32
C ALA A 12 47.98 22.50 7.26
N ALA A 13 47.25 22.05 6.21
CA ALA A 13 47.33 22.15 4.75
C ALA A 13 45.92 21.78 4.17
N GLY A 14 45.50 22.00 2.93
CA GLY A 14 46.09 22.52 1.69
C GLY A 14 45.11 22.17 0.56
N PHE A 15 44.37 23.16 0.05
CA PHE A 15 43.52 23.06 -1.14
C PHE A 15 44.25 23.75 -2.29
N LEU A 16 44.43 23.06 -3.42
CA LEU A 16 45.02 23.62 -4.63
C LEU A 16 43.90 23.97 -5.62
N MET A 17 43.74 25.28 -5.84
CA MET A 17 43.02 25.87 -6.98
C MET A 17 44.04 26.33 -8.00
N TYR A 18 43.76 26.09 -9.28
CA TYR A 18 44.32 26.86 -10.39
C TYR A 18 43.16 27.55 -11.11
N GLY A 19 43.23 28.88 -11.23
CA GLY A 19 42.27 29.71 -11.94
C GLY A 19 42.68 30.03 -13.38
N GLY A 20 41.74 30.61 -14.13
CA GLY A 20 42.02 31.22 -15.43
C GLY A 20 40.78 31.54 -16.26
N GLU A 21 40.29 32.79 -16.09
CA GLU A 21 39.66 33.69 -17.07
C GLU A 21 38.28 33.39 -17.70
N THR A 22 37.39 34.38 -17.54
CA THR A 22 36.12 34.56 -18.26
C THR A 22 36.32 35.19 -19.63
N PRO A 23 35.39 34.93 -20.57
CA PRO A 23 34.78 36.04 -21.28
C PRO A 23 33.24 35.95 -21.32
N HIS A 24 32.61 37.11 -21.12
CA HIS A 24 31.19 37.37 -21.38
C HIS A 24 30.85 37.23 -22.87
N ASN A 25 29.86 36.38 -23.19
CA ASN A 25 28.72 36.61 -24.08
C ASN A 25 28.20 35.28 -24.62
N VAL A 26 27.12 34.77 -24.03
CA VAL A 26 26.14 33.96 -24.77
C VAL A 26 24.76 34.41 -24.29
N LEU A 27 23.92 34.66 -25.28
CA LEU A 27 22.56 35.19 -25.23
C LEU A 27 21.70 34.53 -24.14
N ALA A 28 20.90 35.35 -23.46
CA ALA A 28 19.81 34.89 -22.63
C ALA A 28 18.86 34.02 -23.49
N ALA A 29 18.91 32.70 -23.28
CA ALA A 29 17.83 31.82 -23.66
C ALA A 29 16.76 31.95 -22.59
N GLU A 30 15.57 32.38 -23.00
CA GLU A 30 14.37 32.44 -22.17
C GLU A 30 14.12 31.11 -21.45
N PRO A 31 13.53 31.12 -20.24
CA PRO A 31 13.12 29.89 -19.58
C PRO A 31 12.03 29.25 -20.43
N VAL A 32 12.28 28.05 -20.95
CA VAL A 32 11.22 27.19 -21.49
C VAL A 32 10.39 26.73 -20.30
N LEU A 33 9.40 27.55 -19.94
CA LEU A 33 8.32 27.23 -19.03
C LEU A 33 7.12 26.71 -19.86
N SER A 34 6.43 25.74 -19.25
CA SER A 34 5.18 25.12 -19.68
C SER A 34 5.29 23.98 -20.71
N GLN A 35 5.71 22.80 -20.25
CA GLN A 35 4.95 21.61 -20.66
C GLN A 35 3.64 21.65 -19.87
N SER A 36 2.54 21.88 -20.58
CA SER A 36 1.22 21.73 -19.98
C SER A 36 1.01 20.28 -19.54
N LEU A 37 0.24 20.03 -18.47
CA LEU A 37 -0.13 18.67 -18.02
C LEU A 37 -0.75 17.82 -19.16
N ALA A 38 -1.28 18.47 -20.21
CA ALA A 38 -1.79 17.81 -21.40
C ALA A 38 -0.70 17.15 -22.28
N GLU A 39 0.56 17.57 -22.19
CA GLU A 39 1.67 16.97 -22.96
C GLU A 39 2.36 15.82 -22.21
N SER A 40 2.16 15.69 -20.90
CA SER A 40 2.77 14.62 -20.11
C SER A 40 1.91 13.35 -20.06
N GLU A 41 0.60 13.42 -20.33
CA GLU A 41 -0.40 12.38 -20.01
C GLU A 41 -0.45 11.96 -18.51
N ALA A 42 0.42 12.46 -17.64
CA ALA A 42 0.33 12.21 -16.21
C ALA A 42 -0.73 13.13 -15.60
N PHE A 43 -1.85 12.54 -15.19
CA PHE A 43 -2.93 13.24 -14.50
C PHE A 43 -3.36 12.48 -13.24
N LEU A 44 -3.87 13.22 -12.26
CA LEU A 44 -4.63 12.68 -11.14
C LEU A 44 -6.11 12.76 -11.47
N GLY A 45 -6.81 11.65 -11.38
CA GLY A 45 -8.26 11.63 -11.53
C GLY A 45 -8.92 12.37 -10.37
N ASP A 46 -10.09 12.94 -10.65
CA ASP A 46 -10.93 13.59 -9.64
C ASP A 46 -11.29 12.61 -8.51
N GLN A 47 -11.48 13.12 -7.29
CA GLN A 47 -11.83 12.32 -6.12
C GLN A 47 -12.92 13.00 -5.30
N PRO A 48 -13.74 12.25 -4.56
CA PRO A 48 -14.67 12.83 -3.60
C PRO A 48 -13.92 13.65 -2.56
N GLU A 49 -14.47 14.81 -2.19
CA GLU A 49 -14.02 15.50 -0.99
C GLU A 49 -14.24 14.59 0.22
N THR A 50 -13.16 14.30 0.94
CA THR A 50 -13.23 13.42 2.09
C THR A 50 -12.10 13.70 3.07
N VAL A 51 -12.40 13.45 4.34
CA VAL A 51 -11.45 13.52 5.46
C VAL A 51 -11.08 12.12 5.96
N ILE A 52 -11.56 11.08 5.26
CA ILE A 52 -11.12 9.72 5.48
C ILE A 52 -9.70 9.59 4.94
N LEU A 53 -8.81 9.16 5.83
CA LEU A 53 -7.44 8.88 5.50
C LEU A 53 -7.40 7.63 4.63
N ASN A 54 -6.68 7.71 3.52
CA ASN A 54 -6.60 6.63 2.54
C ASN A 54 -7.97 6.18 1.97
N ALA A 55 -8.92 7.11 1.80
CA ALA A 55 -10.26 6.82 1.25
C ALA A 55 -10.23 6.08 -0.10
N PRO A 56 -11.03 5.01 -0.30
CA PRO A 56 -11.07 4.34 -1.59
C PRO A 56 -11.41 5.30 -2.73
N THR A 57 -10.87 5.01 -3.92
CA THR A 57 -11.26 5.76 -5.11
C THR A 57 -12.64 5.34 -5.63
N VAL A 58 -13.37 6.26 -6.25
CA VAL A 58 -14.66 5.94 -6.89
C VAL A 58 -14.44 5.59 -8.36
N ILE A 59 -14.98 4.44 -8.74
CA ILE A 59 -14.93 3.88 -10.09
C ILE A 59 -16.37 3.80 -10.59
N SER A 60 -16.69 4.54 -11.65
CA SER A 60 -18.03 4.49 -12.24
C SER A 60 -18.19 3.26 -13.12
N GLU A 61 -19.26 2.50 -12.93
CA GLU A 61 -19.68 1.45 -13.86
C GLU A 61 -20.65 1.98 -14.94
N THR A 62 -21.08 3.24 -14.84
CA THR A 62 -21.99 3.87 -15.80
C THR A 62 -21.18 4.65 -16.85
N PRO A 63 -21.04 4.14 -18.09
CA PRO A 63 -20.22 4.78 -19.11
C PRO A 63 -20.71 6.19 -19.45
N SER A 64 -19.80 7.15 -19.53
CA SER A 64 -20.09 8.54 -19.87
C SER A 64 -18.92 9.18 -20.60
N LEU A 65 -19.21 10.00 -21.62
CA LEU A 65 -18.20 10.84 -22.27
C LEU A 65 -17.94 12.14 -21.50
N GLU A 66 -18.86 12.52 -20.61
CA GLU A 66 -18.71 13.65 -19.71
C GLU A 66 -18.02 13.20 -18.41
N GLN A 67 -17.13 14.06 -17.90
CA GLN A 67 -16.45 13.83 -16.63
C GLN A 67 -17.47 13.87 -15.48
N GLN A 68 -17.46 12.84 -14.65
CA GLN A 68 -18.27 12.76 -13.43
C GLN A 68 -17.46 13.32 -12.25
N SER A 69 -18.05 14.22 -11.47
CA SER A 69 -17.38 14.79 -10.30
C SER A 69 -17.17 13.73 -9.22
N GLY A 70 -15.99 13.74 -8.60
CA GLY A 70 -15.57 12.77 -7.60
C GLY A 70 -15.27 11.37 -8.14
N VAL A 71 -15.14 11.20 -9.46
CA VAL A 71 -14.88 9.91 -10.11
C VAL A 71 -13.51 9.94 -10.78
N SER A 72 -12.65 9.00 -10.41
CA SER A 72 -11.29 8.94 -10.94
C SER A 72 -11.17 8.07 -12.18
N SER A 73 -12.03 7.05 -12.25
CA SER A 73 -11.89 5.93 -13.16
C SER A 73 -13.27 5.46 -13.64
N MET A 74 -13.32 4.85 -14.81
CA MET A 74 -14.56 4.37 -15.40
C MET A 74 -14.38 2.99 -16.01
N LEU A 75 -15.29 2.07 -15.66
CA LEU A 75 -15.34 0.72 -16.19
C LEU A 75 -16.12 0.71 -17.51
N LEU A 76 -15.48 0.20 -18.55
CA LEU A 76 -15.99 0.05 -19.90
C LEU A 76 -16.03 -1.43 -20.24
N ALA A 77 -17.20 -1.95 -20.62
CA ALA A 77 -17.38 -3.35 -21.00
C ALA A 77 -17.72 -3.47 -22.50
N PRO A 78 -16.72 -3.44 -23.40
CA PRO A 78 -16.96 -3.51 -24.84
C PRO A 78 -17.47 -4.89 -25.26
N ASP A 79 -18.36 -4.92 -26.26
CA ASP A 79 -18.77 -6.14 -26.95
C ASP A 79 -17.71 -6.63 -27.96
N ASN A 80 -18.06 -7.63 -28.78
CA ASN A 80 -17.16 -8.22 -29.78
C ASN A 80 -16.82 -7.27 -30.94
N GLU A 81 -17.60 -6.20 -31.13
CA GLU A 81 -17.40 -5.14 -32.13
C GLU A 81 -16.66 -3.92 -31.55
N LEU A 82 -16.20 -4.01 -30.29
CA LEU A 82 -15.63 -2.90 -29.52
C LEU A 82 -16.60 -1.73 -29.33
N LEU A 83 -17.89 -2.02 -29.13
CA LEU A 83 -18.89 -1.03 -28.76
C LEU A 83 -19.18 -1.12 -27.25
N VAL A 84 -19.26 0.03 -26.59
CA VAL A 84 -19.75 0.19 -25.21
C VAL A 84 -21.04 0.99 -25.31
N GLU A 85 -22.16 0.38 -24.94
CA GLU A 85 -23.51 0.97 -25.07
C GLU A 85 -23.80 1.54 -26.49
N GLY A 86 -23.28 0.87 -27.53
CA GLY A 86 -23.45 1.27 -28.93
C GLY A 86 -22.47 2.35 -29.42
N ILE A 87 -21.60 2.87 -28.56
CA ILE A 87 -20.56 3.85 -28.89
C ILE A 87 -19.21 3.13 -29.04
N PRO A 88 -18.41 3.41 -30.08
CA PRO A 88 -17.08 2.81 -30.23
C PRO A 88 -16.17 3.06 -29.04
N LEU A 89 -15.49 2.02 -28.55
CA LEU A 89 -14.50 2.09 -27.47
C LEU A 89 -13.42 3.15 -27.76
N ARG A 90 -13.01 3.31 -29.03
CA ARG A 90 -12.09 4.37 -29.47
C ARG A 90 -12.56 5.76 -29.05
N THR A 91 -13.86 6.03 -29.16
CA THR A 91 -14.45 7.33 -28.81
C THR A 91 -14.27 7.60 -27.32
N TYR A 92 -14.64 6.65 -26.46
CA TYR A 92 -14.40 6.77 -25.01
C TYR A 92 -12.92 6.98 -24.70
N LEU A 93 -12.05 6.12 -25.23
CA LEU A 93 -10.62 6.18 -24.97
C LEU A 93 -9.98 7.51 -25.40
N THR A 94 -10.44 8.11 -26.50
CA THR A 94 -9.92 9.41 -26.96
C THR A 94 -10.44 10.56 -26.11
N GLU A 95 -11.73 10.56 -25.74
CA GLU A 95 -12.36 11.64 -25.00
C GLU A 95 -11.97 11.66 -23.50
N MET A 96 -11.62 10.49 -22.93
CA MET A 96 -11.25 10.32 -21.53
C MET A 96 -9.78 10.66 -21.23
N THR A 97 -8.91 10.73 -22.24
CA THR A 97 -7.47 10.97 -22.06
C THR A 97 -7.22 12.23 -21.22
N GLY A 98 -6.47 12.08 -20.12
CA GLY A 98 -6.15 13.16 -19.19
C GLY A 98 -7.29 13.60 -18.28
N LYS A 99 -8.43 12.92 -18.28
CA LYS A 99 -9.62 13.26 -17.48
C LYS A 99 -10.05 12.13 -16.54
N THR A 100 -10.05 10.89 -17.02
CA THR A 100 -10.54 9.72 -16.28
C THR A 100 -9.74 8.48 -16.67
N ILE A 101 -9.40 7.62 -15.70
CA ILE A 101 -8.60 6.42 -15.94
C ILE A 101 -9.53 5.33 -16.52
N PRO A 102 -9.28 4.82 -17.74
CA PRO A 102 -10.10 3.77 -18.32
C PRO A 102 -9.79 2.40 -17.68
N LEU A 103 -10.83 1.70 -17.27
CA LEU A 103 -10.82 0.28 -16.92
C LEU A 103 -11.61 -0.45 -18.01
N ILE A 104 -11.00 -1.44 -18.66
CA ILE A 104 -11.65 -2.18 -19.76
C ILE A 104 -11.89 -3.61 -19.31
N LYS A 105 -13.17 -4.00 -19.18
CA LYS A 105 -13.57 -5.36 -18.84
C LYS A 105 -13.53 -6.26 -20.07
N LEU A 106 -12.77 -7.34 -20.01
CA LEU A 106 -12.56 -8.27 -21.12
C LEU A 106 -12.80 -9.71 -20.67
N GLU A 107 -13.68 -10.43 -21.38
CA GLU A 107 -14.04 -11.82 -21.05
C GLU A 107 -13.86 -12.78 -22.24
N ASN A 108 -13.30 -12.31 -23.35
CA ASN A 108 -12.98 -13.17 -24.49
C ASN A 108 -11.70 -12.72 -25.19
N GLU A 109 -11.03 -13.68 -25.85
CA GLU A 109 -9.72 -13.46 -26.47
C GLU A 109 -9.78 -12.54 -27.69
N GLU A 110 -10.85 -12.60 -28.49
CA GLU A 110 -10.99 -11.78 -29.69
C GLU A 110 -11.07 -10.29 -29.34
N THR A 111 -11.97 -9.93 -28.43
CA THR A 111 -12.10 -8.56 -27.91
C THR A 111 -10.81 -8.13 -27.23
N ALA A 112 -10.14 -9.00 -26.46
CA ALA A 112 -8.88 -8.66 -25.83
C ALA A 112 -7.77 -8.33 -26.84
N GLN A 113 -7.66 -9.10 -27.92
CA GLN A 113 -6.69 -8.82 -28.99
C GLN A 113 -7.03 -7.52 -29.73
N LYS A 114 -8.30 -7.27 -30.05
CA LYS A 114 -8.74 -6.03 -30.71
C LYS A 114 -8.48 -4.81 -29.80
N THR A 115 -8.81 -4.90 -28.52
CA THR A 115 -8.54 -3.85 -27.52
C THR A 115 -7.05 -3.56 -27.39
N ALA A 116 -6.20 -4.59 -27.29
CA ALA A 116 -4.75 -4.39 -27.21
C ALA A 116 -4.21 -3.68 -28.47
N THR A 117 -4.69 -4.03 -29.66
CA THR A 117 -4.34 -3.31 -30.90
C THR A 117 -4.77 -1.85 -30.83
N LEU A 118 -6.01 -1.58 -30.40
CA LEU A 118 -6.53 -0.22 -30.30
C LEU A 118 -5.73 0.64 -29.31
N LEU A 119 -5.35 0.09 -28.15
CA LEU A 119 -4.52 0.77 -27.16
C LEU A 119 -3.15 1.15 -27.75
N GLN A 120 -2.52 0.24 -28.51
CA GLN A 120 -1.25 0.50 -29.20
C GLN A 120 -1.40 1.59 -30.28
N GLU A 121 -2.47 1.54 -31.09
CA GLU A 121 -2.75 2.55 -32.10
C GLU A 121 -2.97 3.94 -31.51
N LEU A 122 -3.61 4.01 -30.34
CA LEU A 122 -3.87 5.25 -29.61
C LEU A 122 -2.71 5.67 -28.69
N SER A 123 -1.67 4.85 -28.55
CA SER A 123 -0.55 5.06 -27.61
C SER A 123 -0.99 5.23 -26.15
N ILE A 124 -2.08 4.58 -25.74
CA ILE A 124 -2.60 4.68 -24.37
C ILE A 124 -1.80 3.75 -23.46
N GLU A 125 -1.03 4.35 -22.54
CA GLU A 125 -0.28 3.59 -21.53
C GLU A 125 -1.02 3.49 -20.20
N ASP A 126 -1.87 4.47 -19.86
CA ASP A 126 -2.52 4.58 -18.57
C ASP A 126 -3.93 3.95 -18.57
N VAL A 127 -3.97 2.62 -18.54
CA VAL A 127 -5.20 1.82 -18.60
C VAL A 127 -5.16 0.62 -17.65
N HIS A 128 -6.32 0.24 -17.13
CA HIS A 128 -6.52 -1.02 -16.44
C HIS A 128 -7.32 -1.99 -17.30
N ILE A 129 -6.93 -3.26 -17.24
CA ILE A 129 -7.66 -4.37 -17.84
C ILE A 129 -8.26 -5.19 -16.71
N VAL A 130 -9.58 -5.36 -16.75
CA VAL A 130 -10.34 -6.13 -15.77
C VAL A 130 -10.82 -7.41 -16.44
N SER A 131 -10.65 -8.56 -15.79
CA SER A 131 -11.13 -9.84 -16.35
C SER A 131 -11.33 -10.86 -15.25
N THR A 132 -12.27 -11.79 -15.43
CA THR A 132 -12.34 -13.02 -14.61
C THR A 132 -11.27 -14.05 -14.99
N GLN A 133 -10.61 -13.88 -16.14
CA GLN A 133 -9.68 -14.85 -16.71
C GLN A 133 -8.22 -14.36 -16.59
N PRO A 134 -7.40 -14.99 -15.72
CA PRO A 134 -6.01 -14.57 -15.52
C PRO A 134 -5.17 -14.68 -16.82
N ASP A 135 -5.46 -15.65 -17.68
CA ASP A 135 -4.77 -15.81 -18.97
C ASP A 135 -5.03 -14.64 -19.93
N LEU A 136 -6.23 -14.04 -19.90
CA LEU A 136 -6.54 -12.86 -20.73
C LEU A 136 -5.74 -11.65 -20.26
N LEU A 137 -5.64 -11.44 -18.95
CA LEU A 137 -4.82 -10.36 -18.37
C LEU A 137 -3.36 -10.50 -18.82
N LYS A 138 -2.81 -11.71 -18.72
CA LYS A 138 -1.44 -12.00 -19.16
C LYS A 138 -1.23 -11.72 -20.66
N LYS A 139 -2.14 -12.18 -21.52
CA LYS A 139 -2.05 -11.94 -22.98
C LYS A 139 -2.11 -10.46 -23.33
N VAL A 140 -2.95 -9.67 -22.66
CA VAL A 140 -2.99 -8.21 -22.90
C VAL A 140 -1.71 -7.55 -22.40
N LYS A 141 -1.22 -7.93 -21.21
CA LYS A 141 0.04 -7.45 -20.63
C LYS A 141 1.23 -7.68 -21.56
N GLU A 142 1.33 -8.85 -22.18
CA GLU A 142 2.41 -9.18 -23.13
C GLU A 142 2.42 -8.24 -24.35
N ARG A 143 1.26 -7.74 -24.77
CA ARG A 143 1.12 -6.80 -25.90
C ARG A 143 1.20 -5.33 -25.48
N VAL A 144 0.72 -5.01 -24.28
CA VAL A 144 0.69 -3.66 -23.70
C VAL A 144 1.32 -3.72 -22.30
N PRO A 145 2.66 -3.74 -22.18
CA PRO A 145 3.34 -3.98 -20.90
C PRO A 145 3.05 -2.94 -19.80
N SER A 146 2.62 -1.73 -20.17
CA SER A 146 2.19 -0.67 -19.25
C SER A 146 0.75 -0.83 -18.75
N ALA A 147 -0.06 -1.70 -19.38
CA ALA A 147 -1.41 -1.96 -18.92
C ALA A 147 -1.38 -2.66 -17.54
N ARG A 148 -2.21 -2.18 -16.63
CA ARG A 148 -2.36 -2.79 -15.30
C ARG A 148 -3.47 -3.82 -15.35
N GLY A 149 -3.30 -4.93 -14.64
CA GLY A 149 -4.32 -5.96 -14.54
C GLY A 149 -5.09 -5.86 -13.22
N ALA A 150 -6.40 -6.10 -13.30
CA ALA A 150 -7.25 -6.36 -12.15
C ALA A 150 -8.01 -7.69 -12.38
N LEU A 151 -7.76 -8.67 -11.51
CA LEU A 151 -8.43 -9.97 -11.58
C LEU A 151 -9.76 -9.90 -10.84
N SER A 152 -10.85 -10.11 -11.57
CA SER A 152 -12.20 -10.12 -11.03
C SER A 152 -12.58 -11.50 -10.52
N TYR A 153 -13.08 -11.56 -9.30
CA TYR A 153 -13.53 -12.79 -8.67
C TYR A 153 -15.06 -12.90 -8.76
N ASP A 154 -15.57 -13.93 -9.42
CA ASP A 154 -17.00 -14.18 -9.62
C ASP A 154 -17.58 -15.29 -8.71
N GLY A 155 -16.75 -15.82 -7.81
CA GLY A 155 -17.15 -16.84 -6.85
C GLY A 155 -18.15 -16.36 -5.80
N HIS A 156 -18.67 -17.31 -5.02
CA HIS A 156 -19.75 -17.05 -4.05
C HIS A 156 -19.33 -17.15 -2.58
N SER A 157 -18.12 -17.61 -2.32
CA SER A 157 -17.53 -17.76 -0.99
C SER A 157 -16.04 -17.48 -1.08
N LEU A 158 -15.42 -17.06 0.02
CA LEU A 158 -14.00 -16.77 0.04
C LEU A 158 -13.43 -17.21 1.39
N ASN A 159 -12.88 -18.42 1.44
CA ASN A 159 -12.14 -18.92 2.61
C ASN A 159 -10.63 -18.63 2.47
N LYS A 160 -9.82 -18.91 3.51
CA LYS A 160 -8.37 -18.64 3.50
C LYS A 160 -7.61 -19.31 2.32
N HIS A 161 -8.00 -20.53 1.93
CA HIS A 161 -7.42 -21.20 0.77
C HIS A 161 -7.78 -20.49 -0.53
N ASP A 162 -9.04 -20.09 -0.70
CA ASP A 162 -9.50 -19.35 -1.89
C ASP A 162 -8.78 -17.99 -2.00
N ILE A 163 -8.56 -17.30 -0.86
CA ILE A 163 -7.82 -16.03 -0.80
C ILE A 163 -6.39 -16.22 -1.28
N ASN A 164 -5.68 -17.22 -0.76
CA ASN A 164 -4.30 -17.49 -1.14
C ASN A 164 -4.18 -17.81 -2.63
N GLN A 165 -5.06 -18.67 -3.16
CA GLN A 165 -5.09 -18.98 -4.60
C GLN A 165 -5.39 -17.75 -5.46
N LEU A 166 -6.31 -16.89 -5.02
CA LEU A 166 -6.64 -15.66 -5.73
C LEU A 166 -5.46 -14.69 -5.74
N ILE A 167 -4.76 -14.51 -4.61
CA ILE A 167 -3.56 -13.66 -4.52
C ILE A 167 -2.46 -14.17 -5.45
N GLN A 168 -2.18 -15.48 -5.43
CA GLN A 168 -1.23 -16.09 -6.35
C GLN A 168 -1.63 -15.86 -7.82
N SER A 169 -2.91 -15.99 -8.14
CA SER A 169 -3.44 -15.79 -9.50
C SER A 169 -3.35 -14.33 -9.95
N VAL A 170 -3.56 -13.37 -9.03
CA VAL A 170 -3.35 -11.94 -9.29
C VAL A 170 -1.89 -11.71 -9.72
N HIS A 171 -0.92 -12.16 -8.93
CA HIS A 171 0.49 -11.96 -9.28
C HIS A 171 0.89 -12.71 -10.54
N ALA A 172 0.47 -13.97 -10.69
CA ALA A 172 0.83 -14.82 -11.84
C ALA A 172 0.27 -14.30 -13.17
N SER A 173 -0.83 -13.55 -13.14
CA SER A 173 -1.43 -12.93 -14.32
C SER A 173 -0.83 -11.56 -14.68
N GLY A 174 0.12 -11.04 -13.89
CA GLY A 174 0.68 -9.70 -14.10
C GLY A 174 -0.21 -8.55 -13.57
N ALA A 175 -1.25 -8.90 -12.81
CA ALA A 175 -2.16 -7.99 -12.14
C ALA A 175 -1.61 -7.56 -10.77
N LYS A 176 -2.16 -6.47 -10.23
CA LYS A 176 -1.87 -5.98 -8.86
C LYS A 176 -3.12 -5.67 -8.05
N THR A 177 -4.28 -5.92 -8.64
CA THR A 177 -5.57 -5.63 -8.05
C THR A 177 -6.48 -6.86 -8.13
N ALA A 178 -7.23 -7.11 -7.06
CA ALA A 178 -8.35 -8.03 -7.04
C ALA A 178 -9.67 -7.24 -7.00
N VAL A 179 -10.62 -7.59 -7.87
CA VAL A 179 -12.00 -7.07 -7.80
C VAL A 179 -12.88 -8.13 -7.17
N LEU A 180 -13.57 -7.80 -6.09
CA LEU A 180 -14.31 -8.74 -5.27
C LEU A 180 -15.74 -8.24 -4.99
N PRO A 181 -16.75 -9.13 -5.01
CA PRO A 181 -18.10 -8.76 -4.59
C PRO A 181 -18.10 -8.25 -3.16
N GLN A 182 -18.70 -7.08 -2.93
CA GLN A 182 -18.73 -6.43 -1.62
C GLN A 182 -19.12 -7.38 -0.47
N LYS A 183 -20.11 -8.25 -0.70
CA LYS A 183 -20.64 -9.20 0.29
C LYS A 183 -19.60 -10.22 0.80
N LEU A 184 -18.48 -10.40 0.09
CA LEU A 184 -17.39 -11.31 0.48
C LEU A 184 -16.25 -10.57 1.19
N LEU A 185 -16.29 -9.24 1.22
CA LEU A 185 -15.23 -8.42 1.81
C LEU A 185 -15.46 -8.21 3.30
N THR A 186 -14.36 -8.31 4.03
CA THR A 186 -14.22 -7.91 5.43
C THR A 186 -12.89 -7.16 5.59
N ALA A 187 -12.73 -6.40 6.67
CA ALA A 187 -11.46 -5.75 6.97
C ALA A 187 -10.28 -6.74 7.08
N GLU A 188 -10.54 -7.95 7.57
CA GLU A 188 -9.55 -9.02 7.65
C GLU A 188 -9.17 -9.56 6.27
N THR A 189 -10.17 -9.81 5.42
CA THR A 189 -9.95 -10.24 4.03
C THR A 189 -9.08 -9.24 3.29
N VAL A 190 -9.44 -7.95 3.30
CA VAL A 190 -8.69 -6.91 2.60
C VAL A 190 -7.25 -6.81 3.13
N HIS A 191 -7.07 -6.89 4.45
CA HIS A 191 -5.75 -6.89 5.06
C HIS A 191 -4.86 -8.07 4.58
N LEU A 192 -5.43 -9.26 4.37
CA LEU A 192 -4.69 -10.40 3.82
C LEU A 192 -4.20 -10.16 2.39
N PHE A 193 -4.94 -9.41 1.57
CA PHE A 193 -4.49 -8.97 0.24
C PHE A 193 -3.40 -7.90 0.33
N HIS A 194 -3.62 -6.87 1.16
CA HIS A 194 -2.68 -5.75 1.30
C HIS A 194 -1.29 -6.21 1.79
N THR A 195 -1.23 -7.11 2.77
CA THR A 195 0.04 -7.66 3.30
C THR A 195 0.83 -8.47 2.27
N ARG A 196 0.19 -8.85 1.15
CA ARG A 196 0.81 -9.55 0.01
C ARG A 196 0.84 -8.67 -1.25
N ALA A 197 0.82 -7.35 -1.06
CA ALA A 197 0.94 -6.33 -2.09
C ALA A 197 -0.11 -6.42 -3.21
N VAL A 198 -1.37 -6.71 -2.85
CA VAL A 198 -2.52 -6.69 -3.76
C VAL A 198 -3.53 -5.66 -3.30
N ALA A 199 -3.91 -4.74 -4.18
CA ALA A 199 -5.01 -3.81 -3.94
C ALA A 199 -6.37 -4.51 -4.08
N VAL A 200 -7.37 -4.05 -3.34
CA VAL A 200 -8.73 -4.62 -3.39
C VAL A 200 -9.73 -3.57 -3.84
N TRP A 201 -10.44 -3.86 -4.92
CA TRP A 201 -11.59 -3.08 -5.35
C TRP A 201 -12.89 -3.83 -5.03
N SER A 202 -13.82 -3.12 -4.39
CA SER A 202 -15.14 -3.65 -4.05
C SER A 202 -16.10 -3.41 -5.21
N ASP A 203 -16.69 -4.49 -5.71
CA ASP A 203 -17.84 -4.44 -6.62
C ASP A 203 -19.13 -4.27 -5.80
N LEU A 204 -19.71 -3.06 -5.84
CA LEU A 204 -20.91 -2.70 -5.10
C LEU A 204 -22.16 -3.19 -5.84
N ALA A 205 -22.63 -4.37 -5.43
CA ALA A 205 -23.91 -4.89 -5.90
C ALA A 205 -25.13 -4.07 -5.41
N GLY A 206 -24.96 -3.20 -4.40
CA GLY A 206 -26.00 -2.38 -3.81
C GLY A 206 -25.77 -0.89 -4.06
N GLU A 207 -26.84 -0.17 -4.37
CA GLU A 207 -26.82 1.26 -4.71
C GLU A 207 -27.18 2.16 -3.50
N THR A 208 -26.99 1.67 -2.27
CA THR A 208 -27.36 2.44 -1.07
C THR A 208 -26.14 3.04 -0.38
N GLU A 209 -26.36 4.15 0.34
CA GLU A 209 -25.31 4.78 1.16
C GLU A 209 -24.80 3.83 2.25
N LEU A 210 -25.66 2.93 2.77
CA LEU A 210 -25.27 1.87 3.70
C LEU A 210 -24.26 0.90 3.08
N ASP A 211 -24.44 0.54 1.81
CA ASP A 211 -23.51 -0.34 1.12
C ASP A 211 -22.17 0.40 0.92
N ALA A 212 -22.18 1.66 0.47
CA ALA A 212 -20.96 2.46 0.39
C ALA A 212 -20.20 2.49 1.73
N HIS A 213 -20.89 2.76 2.85
CA HIS A 213 -20.27 2.74 4.18
C HIS A 213 -19.65 1.37 4.53
N LYS A 214 -20.37 0.27 4.30
CA LYS A 214 -19.83 -1.07 4.58
C LYS A 214 -18.54 -1.31 3.80
N ALA A 215 -18.50 -0.95 2.52
CA ALA A 215 -17.31 -1.15 1.70
C ALA A 215 -16.14 -0.26 2.15
N ILE A 216 -16.39 1.00 2.50
CA ILE A 216 -15.37 1.90 3.07
C ILE A 216 -14.74 1.27 4.32
N HIS A 217 -15.54 0.70 5.22
CA HIS A 217 -15.06 0.06 6.45
C HIS A 217 -14.37 -1.29 6.25
N THR A 218 -14.45 -1.92 5.07
CA THR A 218 -13.56 -3.05 4.74
C THR A 218 -12.13 -2.61 4.48
N GLY A 219 -11.92 -1.33 4.19
CA GLY A 219 -10.61 -0.84 3.78
C GLY A 219 -10.27 -1.14 2.31
N ALA A 220 -11.26 -1.36 1.45
CA ALA A 220 -11.02 -1.44 0.02
C ALA A 220 -10.33 -0.16 -0.51
N ASP A 221 -9.57 -0.30 -1.60
CA ASP A 221 -8.82 0.78 -2.27
C ASP A 221 -9.63 1.47 -3.38
N GLY A 222 -10.69 0.82 -3.84
CA GLY A 222 -11.59 1.32 -4.88
C GLY A 222 -13.00 0.77 -4.74
N LEU A 223 -14.00 1.57 -5.09
CA LEU A 223 -15.42 1.23 -5.08
C LEU A 223 -15.98 1.34 -6.49
N ILE A 224 -16.35 0.20 -7.08
CA ILE A 224 -17.03 0.14 -8.37
C ILE A 224 -18.52 0.30 -8.12
N ALA A 225 -19.13 1.34 -8.70
CA ALA A 225 -20.52 1.71 -8.43
C ALA A 225 -21.23 2.24 -9.69
N GLN A 226 -22.52 1.90 -9.83
CA GLN A 226 -23.39 2.50 -10.84
C GLN A 226 -23.86 3.90 -10.43
N ASN A 227 -24.21 4.06 -9.15
CA ASN A 227 -24.62 5.33 -8.54
C ASN A 227 -23.46 5.94 -7.72
N THR A 228 -22.60 6.69 -8.39
CA THR A 228 -21.42 7.33 -7.78
C THR A 228 -21.78 8.46 -6.81
N GLU A 229 -22.91 9.15 -7.02
CA GLU A 229 -23.39 10.21 -6.11
C GLU A 229 -23.63 9.68 -4.69
N THR A 230 -24.18 8.47 -4.57
CA THR A 230 -24.43 7.83 -3.26
C THR A 230 -23.12 7.49 -2.54
N VAL A 231 -22.10 7.09 -3.30
CA VAL A 231 -20.76 6.81 -2.74
C VAL A 231 -20.09 8.12 -2.29
N THR A 232 -20.16 9.17 -3.11
CA THR A 232 -19.67 10.52 -2.78
C THR A 232 -20.37 11.08 -1.55
N ALA A 233 -21.68 10.87 -1.40
CA ALA A 233 -22.44 11.26 -0.22
C ALA A 233 -21.92 10.56 1.06
N ALA A 234 -21.63 9.26 0.98
CA ALA A 234 -21.08 8.49 2.11
C ALA A 234 -19.72 9.06 2.59
N PHE A 235 -18.85 9.49 1.67
CA PHE A 235 -17.54 10.08 2.01
C PHE A 235 -17.63 11.37 2.83
N SER A 236 -18.70 12.14 2.67
CA SER A 236 -18.93 13.40 3.37
C SER A 236 -19.38 13.24 4.83
N ARG A 237 -19.58 12.00 5.31
CA ARG A 237 -20.19 11.72 6.63
C ARG A 237 -19.19 11.60 7.78
N TYR A 238 -17.90 11.46 7.47
CA TYR A 238 -16.91 11.11 8.48
C TYR A 238 -16.29 12.36 9.11
N PRO A 239 -15.90 12.30 10.40
CA PRO A 239 -15.17 13.36 11.06
C PRO A 239 -13.71 13.42 10.58
N ASP A 240 -13.04 14.54 10.88
CA ASP A 240 -11.63 14.74 10.53
C ASP A 240 -10.71 13.65 11.08
N ASN A 241 -9.63 13.36 10.36
CA ASN A 241 -8.62 12.35 10.70
C ASN A 241 -9.20 10.95 10.91
N THR A 242 -10.22 10.59 10.12
CA THR A 242 -10.82 9.25 10.22
C THR A 242 -9.92 8.19 9.61
N LEU A 243 -9.54 7.19 10.39
CA LEU A 243 -8.93 5.95 9.94
C LEU A 243 -10.02 4.88 9.75
N VAL A 244 -10.19 4.41 8.52
CA VAL A 244 -11.04 3.23 8.21
C VAL A 244 -10.20 2.00 7.86
N GLN A 245 -8.91 2.20 7.63
CA GLN A 245 -7.93 1.15 7.36
C GLN A 245 -6.90 1.13 8.49
N ARG A 246 -6.53 -0.08 8.93
CA ARG A 246 -5.39 -0.23 9.83
C ARG A 246 -4.10 -0.09 9.05
N PRO A 247 -3.15 0.77 9.45
CA PRO A 247 -1.82 0.80 8.84
C PRO A 247 -1.16 -0.57 8.95
N ILE A 248 -0.53 -1.05 7.90
CA ILE A 248 0.34 -2.23 7.92
C ILE A 248 1.67 -1.86 8.59
N VAL A 249 2.18 -2.73 9.45
CA VAL A 249 3.45 -2.52 10.14
C VAL A 249 4.44 -3.57 9.68
N ALA A 250 5.45 -3.11 8.93
CA ALA A 250 6.58 -3.92 8.54
C ALA A 250 7.77 -3.64 9.46
N ALA A 251 8.14 -4.66 10.22
CA ALA A 251 9.18 -4.61 11.22
C ALA A 251 10.55 -4.79 10.55
N HIS A 252 11.26 -3.68 10.30
CA HIS A 252 12.53 -3.65 9.57
C HIS A 252 13.58 -4.49 10.30
N ARG A 253 14.14 -5.52 9.66
CA ARG A 253 15.14 -6.42 10.25
C ARG A 253 14.73 -7.01 11.61
N GLY A 254 13.43 -7.22 11.82
CA GLY A 254 12.86 -7.43 13.16
C GLY A 254 12.49 -6.11 13.80
N THR A 255 13.15 -5.67 14.87
CA THR A 255 12.89 -4.36 15.50
C THR A 255 14.18 -3.83 16.12
N PRO A 256 15.10 -3.27 15.32
CA PRO A 256 16.45 -2.91 15.74
C PRO A 256 16.51 -1.75 16.73
N SER A 257 15.38 -1.13 17.07
CA SER A 257 15.31 -0.21 18.21
C SER A 257 15.26 -0.92 19.58
N LEU A 258 14.95 -2.22 19.63
CA LEU A 258 14.73 -2.98 20.86
C LEU A 258 15.50 -4.31 20.97
N ALA A 259 15.99 -4.86 19.86
CA ALA A 259 16.73 -6.11 19.80
C ALA A 259 17.77 -6.08 18.67
N PRO A 260 18.82 -6.92 18.67
CA PRO A 260 19.79 -6.96 17.58
C PRO A 260 19.13 -7.26 16.23
N GLU A 261 19.52 -6.51 15.21
CA GLU A 261 18.91 -6.59 13.88
C GLU A 261 19.15 -7.97 13.25
N ASN A 262 18.19 -8.47 12.47
CA ASN A 262 18.35 -9.70 11.70
C ASN A 262 18.72 -10.93 12.56
N THR A 263 18.19 -11.02 13.79
CA THR A 263 18.35 -12.16 14.72
C THR A 263 17.01 -12.80 15.07
N MET A 264 17.03 -14.05 15.55
CA MET A 264 15.81 -14.72 15.99
C MET A 264 15.13 -14.00 17.17
N ALA A 265 15.91 -13.43 18.10
CA ALA A 265 15.38 -12.58 19.17
C ALA A 265 14.60 -11.38 18.63
N GLY A 266 15.19 -10.64 17.67
CA GLY A 266 14.55 -9.47 17.06
C GLY A 266 13.26 -9.81 16.31
N TYR A 267 13.22 -10.97 15.64
CA TYR A 267 12.04 -11.42 14.93
C TYR A 267 10.92 -11.92 15.85
N HIS A 268 11.26 -12.63 16.92
CA HIS A 268 10.26 -13.05 17.90
C HIS A 268 9.63 -11.83 18.59
N LEU A 269 10.45 -10.86 18.97
CA LEU A 269 9.97 -9.61 19.55
C LEU A 269 9.06 -8.84 18.60
N SER A 270 9.41 -8.71 17.31
CA SER A 270 8.56 -7.99 16.36
C SER A 270 7.21 -8.66 16.16
N TYR A 271 7.15 -10.00 16.14
CA TYR A 271 5.90 -10.75 16.11
C TYR A 271 5.05 -10.51 17.37
N GLU A 272 5.67 -10.53 18.56
CA GLU A 272 4.99 -10.24 19.83
C GLU A 272 4.44 -8.80 19.91
N LEU A 273 5.12 -7.85 19.27
CA LEU A 273 4.66 -6.46 19.14
C LEU A 273 3.52 -6.29 18.13
N GLY A 274 3.11 -7.37 17.46
CA GLY A 274 2.01 -7.40 16.52
C GLY A 274 2.37 -6.89 15.13
N ALA A 275 3.60 -7.12 14.66
CA ALA A 275 3.98 -6.82 13.26
C ALA A 275 3.13 -7.64 12.27
N ASP A 276 2.67 -7.04 11.17
CA ASP A 276 2.02 -7.81 10.10
C ASP A 276 3.06 -8.36 9.12
N LEU A 277 4.16 -7.62 8.94
CA LEU A 277 5.31 -8.03 8.13
C LEU A 277 6.57 -8.02 8.99
N ILE A 278 7.43 -9.01 8.82
CA ILE A 278 8.81 -9.02 9.34
C ILE A 278 9.73 -8.94 8.14
N GLU A 279 10.52 -7.88 8.08
CA GLU A 279 11.44 -7.64 6.99
C GLU A 279 12.84 -8.20 7.35
N THR A 280 13.52 -8.75 6.34
CA THR A 280 14.85 -9.37 6.48
C THR A 280 15.69 -9.19 5.23
N ASP A 281 17.01 -9.25 5.40
CA ASP A 281 18.00 -9.19 4.32
C ASP A 281 18.65 -10.55 4.08
N VAL A 282 18.62 -11.09 2.86
CA VAL A 282 19.30 -12.38 2.55
C VAL A 282 20.57 -12.20 1.73
N GLN A 283 21.59 -12.98 2.08
CA GLN A 283 22.89 -13.07 1.42
C GLN A 283 23.36 -14.51 1.30
N LYS A 284 24.43 -14.73 0.52
CA LYS A 284 25.00 -16.05 0.27
C LYS A 284 26.42 -16.16 0.82
N THR A 285 26.67 -17.25 1.55
CA THR A 285 28.00 -17.61 2.08
C THR A 285 28.89 -18.19 0.99
N LYS A 286 30.17 -18.40 1.31
CA LYS A 286 31.17 -19.01 0.42
C LYS A 286 30.79 -20.41 -0.06
N ASP A 287 30.16 -21.19 0.82
CA ASP A 287 29.72 -22.58 0.58
C ASP A 287 28.30 -22.67 0.01
N GLY A 288 27.66 -21.53 -0.27
CA GLY A 288 26.40 -21.46 -1.01
C GLY A 288 25.14 -21.45 -0.15
N GLU A 289 25.28 -21.34 1.17
CA GLU A 289 24.14 -21.28 2.09
C GLU A 289 23.53 -19.88 2.11
N ILE A 290 22.20 -19.79 2.19
CA ILE A 290 21.48 -18.51 2.30
C ILE A 290 21.32 -18.14 3.77
N ILE A 291 21.92 -17.03 4.16
CA ILE A 291 21.88 -16.48 5.51
C ILE A 291 21.20 -15.13 5.54
N ILE A 292 20.86 -14.69 6.75
CA ILE A 292 20.21 -13.43 7.02
C ILE A 292 21.23 -12.42 7.54
N MET A 293 21.49 -11.35 6.78
CA MET A 293 22.39 -10.26 7.17
C MET A 293 22.24 -9.06 6.23
N HIS A 294 22.23 -7.85 6.78
CA HIS A 294 22.12 -6.64 5.98
C HIS A 294 23.43 -6.25 5.27
N ASP A 295 24.53 -6.19 6.02
CA ASP A 295 25.82 -5.69 5.51
C ASP A 295 26.55 -6.80 4.75
N TYR A 296 27.32 -6.44 3.71
CA TYR A 296 28.16 -7.42 3.00
C TYR A 296 29.32 -7.98 3.83
N THR A 297 29.54 -7.42 5.03
CA THR A 297 30.55 -7.81 6.01
C THR A 297 29.91 -8.10 7.35
N VAL A 298 30.48 -9.04 8.12
CA VAL A 298 29.98 -9.40 9.46
C VAL A 298 30.35 -8.37 10.53
N ASP A 299 31.26 -7.44 10.23
CA ASP A 299 31.98 -6.57 11.16
C ASP A 299 31.09 -5.70 12.08
N ARG A 300 29.98 -5.16 11.58
CA ARG A 300 29.16 -4.19 12.34
C ARG A 300 28.27 -4.86 13.38
N THR A 301 27.72 -6.02 13.04
CA THR A 301 26.64 -6.68 13.81
C THR A 301 27.08 -7.99 14.41
N THR A 302 28.39 -8.29 14.41
CA THR A 302 28.94 -9.48 15.05
C THR A 302 30.27 -9.18 15.74
N ASP A 303 30.83 -10.16 16.44
CA ASP A 303 32.20 -10.13 16.97
C ASP A 303 33.27 -10.59 15.96
N GLY A 304 32.89 -10.87 14.71
CA GLY A 304 33.76 -11.30 13.63
C GLY A 304 34.24 -10.17 12.72
N THR A 305 35.03 -10.54 11.71
CA THR A 305 35.42 -9.64 10.60
C THR A 305 35.48 -10.38 9.27
N GLY A 306 35.15 -9.70 8.17
CA GLY A 306 35.26 -10.22 6.81
C GLY A 306 33.96 -10.18 6.02
N ASN A 307 34.05 -10.42 4.70
CA ASN A 307 32.87 -10.44 3.84
C ASN A 307 32.09 -11.74 4.00
N VAL A 308 30.76 -11.66 4.00
CA VAL A 308 29.85 -12.83 4.05
C VAL A 308 30.19 -13.86 2.97
N LYS A 309 30.43 -13.40 1.74
CA LYS A 309 30.77 -14.25 0.59
C LYS A 309 32.11 -15.01 0.71
N ASP A 310 32.97 -14.61 1.64
CA ASP A 310 34.30 -15.21 1.85
C ASP A 310 34.32 -16.19 3.04
N LEU A 311 33.24 -16.25 3.81
CA LEU A 311 33.07 -17.10 5.00
C LEU A 311 32.13 -18.27 4.72
N THR A 312 32.38 -19.43 5.33
CA THR A 312 31.44 -20.56 5.29
C THR A 312 30.29 -20.36 6.28
N LEU A 313 29.19 -21.09 6.14
CA LEU A 313 28.13 -21.08 7.15
C LEU A 313 28.67 -21.48 8.53
N GLU A 314 29.58 -22.46 8.59
CA GLU A 314 30.21 -22.90 9.84
C GLU A 314 31.02 -21.77 10.52
N ASP A 315 31.69 -20.93 9.73
CA ASP A 315 32.44 -19.77 10.25
C ASP A 315 31.48 -18.71 10.81
N ILE A 316 30.40 -18.41 10.07
CA ILE A 316 29.41 -17.40 10.46
C ILE A 316 28.63 -17.83 11.71
N GLN A 317 28.26 -19.11 11.83
CA GLN A 317 27.52 -19.62 13.00
C GLN A 317 28.33 -19.58 14.31
N LYS A 318 29.66 -19.44 14.24
CA LYS A 318 30.49 -19.27 15.44
C LYS A 318 30.37 -17.87 16.03
N LEU A 319 30.03 -16.88 15.21
CA LEU A 319 29.96 -15.47 15.61
C LEU A 319 28.81 -15.21 16.60
N ASP A 320 28.97 -14.18 17.40
CA ASP A 320 27.94 -13.61 18.27
C ASP A 320 27.32 -12.39 17.58
N ALA A 321 26.04 -12.47 17.26
CA ALA A 321 25.26 -11.45 16.58
C ALA A 321 24.36 -10.61 17.52
N GLY A 322 24.54 -10.70 18.84
CA GLY A 322 23.69 -10.00 19.81
C GLY A 322 24.44 -9.18 20.85
N SER A 323 25.65 -9.59 21.24
CA SER A 323 26.46 -8.90 22.26
C SER A 323 26.77 -7.43 21.93
N TYR A 324 26.79 -7.06 20.64
CA TYR A 324 26.98 -5.67 20.23
C TYR A 324 25.79 -4.76 20.60
N PHE A 325 24.60 -5.36 20.76
CA PHE A 325 23.37 -4.66 21.10
C PHE A 325 23.19 -4.56 22.63
N GLY A 326 23.40 -5.66 23.34
CA GLY A 326 23.27 -5.74 24.80
C GLY A 326 23.69 -7.09 25.35
N GLU A 327 24.09 -7.13 26.63
CA GLU A 327 24.54 -8.35 27.32
C GLU A 327 23.42 -9.40 27.39
N GLU A 328 22.15 -8.97 27.45
CA GLU A 328 20.98 -9.83 27.46
C GLU A 328 20.76 -10.61 26.14
N PHE A 329 21.41 -10.19 25.05
CA PHE A 329 21.38 -10.87 23.75
C PHE A 329 22.68 -11.62 23.44
N ALA A 330 23.59 -11.75 24.40
CA ALA A 330 24.84 -12.45 24.21
C ALA A 330 24.61 -13.90 23.75
N GLY A 331 25.30 -14.31 22.69
CA GLY A 331 25.20 -15.63 22.09
C GLY A 331 24.15 -15.77 20.99
N GLU A 332 23.36 -14.74 20.68
CA GLU A 332 22.51 -14.73 19.48
C GLU A 332 23.34 -15.04 18.22
N LYS A 333 22.72 -15.73 17.27
CA LYS A 333 23.38 -16.22 16.06
C LYS A 333 22.84 -15.54 14.83
N VAL A 334 23.67 -15.45 13.79
CA VAL A 334 23.23 -15.09 12.44
C VAL A 334 22.33 -16.21 11.92
N PRO A 335 21.02 -15.99 11.68
CA PRO A 335 20.14 -17.05 11.24
C PRO A 335 20.43 -17.47 9.80
N THR A 336 20.21 -18.74 9.48
CA THR A 336 19.96 -19.15 8.09
C THR A 336 18.57 -18.68 7.67
N PHE A 337 18.37 -18.49 6.36
CA PHE A 337 17.05 -18.16 5.84
C PHE A 337 16.03 -19.27 6.12
N ARG A 338 16.45 -20.54 6.10
CA ARG A 338 15.58 -21.68 6.39
C ARG A 338 15.11 -21.70 7.84
N GLU A 339 16.00 -21.44 8.81
CA GLU A 339 15.63 -21.33 10.23
C GLU A 339 14.59 -20.23 10.45
N PHE A 340 14.78 -19.08 9.81
CA PHE A 340 13.82 -17.97 9.86
C PHE A 340 12.45 -18.37 9.31
N LEU A 341 12.38 -18.96 8.11
CA LEU A 341 11.11 -19.44 7.54
C LEU A 341 10.41 -20.42 8.48
N GLN A 342 11.14 -21.39 9.02
CA GLN A 342 10.59 -22.43 9.90
C GLN A 342 10.05 -21.86 11.21
N ALA A 343 10.66 -20.81 11.75
CA ALA A 343 10.23 -20.17 13.00
C ALA A 343 8.90 -19.40 12.89
N PHE A 344 8.52 -18.98 11.68
CA PHE A 344 7.29 -18.21 11.41
C PHE A 344 6.27 -18.94 10.52
N LYS A 345 6.59 -20.17 10.11
CA LYS A 345 5.67 -21.02 9.35
C LYS A 345 4.34 -21.22 10.07
N GLY A 346 3.24 -20.91 9.39
CA GLY A 346 1.89 -21.00 9.92
C GLY A 346 1.48 -19.89 10.90
N LYS A 347 2.38 -18.96 11.27
CA LYS A 347 2.04 -17.78 12.07
C LYS A 347 1.39 -16.71 11.19
N GLU A 348 0.56 -15.87 11.79
CA GLU A 348 -0.13 -14.77 11.09
C GLU A 348 0.78 -13.56 10.89
N VAL A 349 1.83 -13.76 10.10
CA VAL A 349 2.81 -12.74 9.72
C VAL A 349 3.36 -13.06 8.33
N ILE A 350 3.63 -12.02 7.55
CA ILE A 350 4.26 -12.12 6.23
C ILE A 350 5.74 -11.80 6.36
N LEU A 351 6.59 -12.54 5.66
CA LEU A 351 8.03 -12.35 5.65
C LEU A 351 8.41 -11.55 4.40
N LEU A 352 8.90 -10.33 4.60
CA LEU A 352 9.33 -9.43 3.54
C LEU A 352 10.84 -9.58 3.35
N VAL A 353 11.26 -10.23 2.27
CA VAL A 353 12.64 -10.71 2.10
C VAL A 353 13.36 -9.88 1.04
N GLU A 354 14.37 -9.11 1.45
CA GLU A 354 15.25 -8.36 0.56
C GLU A 354 16.39 -9.25 0.01
N LEU A 355 16.48 -9.36 -1.32
CA LEU A 355 17.63 -9.96 -2.01
C LEU A 355 18.76 -8.92 -2.15
N LYS A 356 19.87 -9.08 -1.42
CA LYS A 356 20.98 -8.09 -1.39
C LYS A 356 21.90 -8.12 -2.60
N ALA A 357 21.79 -9.11 -3.48
CA ALA A 357 22.64 -9.23 -4.65
C ALA A 357 21.94 -9.96 -5.78
N ASP A 358 22.48 -9.82 -6.99
CA ASP A 358 22.14 -10.66 -8.12
C ASP A 358 22.55 -12.13 -7.87
N GLY A 359 21.79 -13.08 -8.42
CA GLY A 359 22.08 -14.51 -8.31
C GLY A 359 21.65 -15.16 -6.98
N LEU A 360 20.77 -14.51 -6.22
CA LEU A 360 20.12 -15.06 -5.01
C LEU A 360 18.69 -15.56 -5.25
N ALA A 361 18.02 -15.07 -6.30
CA ALA A 361 16.58 -15.23 -6.48
C ALA A 361 16.17 -16.71 -6.55
N GLU A 362 16.81 -17.50 -7.43
CA GLU A 362 16.44 -18.89 -7.66
C GLU A 362 16.62 -19.76 -6.42
N GLU A 363 17.76 -19.64 -5.73
CA GLU A 363 18.05 -20.41 -4.51
C GLU A 363 17.12 -20.01 -3.35
N THR A 364 16.85 -18.71 -3.19
CA THR A 364 15.92 -18.21 -2.16
C THR A 364 14.50 -18.71 -2.42
N ILE A 365 14.02 -18.64 -3.67
CA ILE A 365 12.71 -19.15 -4.08
C ILE A 365 12.62 -20.66 -3.86
N GLN A 366 13.68 -21.41 -4.21
CA GLN A 366 13.71 -22.85 -3.98
C GLN A 366 13.49 -23.18 -2.49
N ILE A 367 14.16 -22.47 -1.58
CA ILE A 367 13.98 -22.67 -0.13
C ILE A 367 12.54 -22.34 0.29
N ILE A 368 11.95 -21.26 -0.23
CA ILE A 368 10.55 -20.86 0.06
C ILE A 368 9.57 -21.98 -0.35
N GLU A 369 9.75 -22.54 -1.54
CA GLU A 369 8.90 -23.59 -2.10
C GLU A 369 9.05 -24.92 -1.34
N GLU A 370 10.30 -25.31 -1.04
CA GLU A 370 10.60 -26.50 -0.24
C GLU A 370 9.99 -26.41 1.16
N GLU A 371 10.01 -25.22 1.76
CA GLU A 371 9.37 -24.95 3.04
C GLU A 371 7.85 -24.73 2.93
N GLY A 372 7.26 -24.71 1.72
CA GLY A 372 5.82 -24.50 1.52
C GLY A 372 5.33 -23.15 2.03
N MET A 373 6.16 -22.12 1.90
CA MET A 373 5.96 -20.77 2.48
C MET A 373 5.56 -19.71 1.44
N ALA A 374 5.22 -20.12 0.20
CA ALA A 374 4.88 -19.19 -0.88
C ALA A 374 3.74 -18.20 -0.51
N ASP A 375 2.77 -18.63 0.31
CA ASP A 375 1.67 -17.80 0.79
C ASP A 375 2.02 -16.84 1.94
N GLN A 376 3.26 -16.90 2.43
CA GLN A 376 3.75 -16.14 3.59
C GLN A 376 4.99 -15.30 3.28
N VAL A 377 5.43 -15.22 2.02
CA VAL A 377 6.65 -14.49 1.64
C VAL A 377 6.36 -13.45 0.55
N VAL A 378 6.93 -12.26 0.71
CA VAL A 378 7.01 -11.20 -0.30
C VAL A 378 8.50 -10.94 -0.57
N LEU A 379 8.92 -10.98 -1.83
CA LEU A 379 10.31 -10.67 -2.19
C LEU A 379 10.47 -9.17 -2.50
N GLN A 380 11.65 -8.62 -2.23
CA GLN A 380 12.01 -7.27 -2.69
C GLN A 380 13.51 -7.16 -2.99
N SER A 381 13.92 -6.14 -3.76
CA SER A 381 15.35 -5.85 -3.99
C SER A 381 15.58 -4.46 -4.59
N PHE A 382 16.76 -3.88 -4.31
CA PHE A 382 17.30 -2.75 -5.08
C PHE A 382 17.89 -3.17 -6.43
N HIS A 383 18.18 -4.46 -6.60
CA HIS A 383 18.74 -5.00 -7.83
C HIS A 383 17.61 -5.32 -8.80
N LEU A 384 17.49 -4.48 -9.84
CA LEU A 384 16.48 -4.66 -10.88
C LEU A 384 16.50 -6.06 -11.51
N ASN A 385 17.69 -6.64 -11.69
CA ASN A 385 17.83 -7.98 -12.24
C ASN A 385 17.35 -9.06 -11.26
N SER A 386 17.61 -8.93 -9.95
CA SER A 386 17.00 -9.80 -8.94
C SER A 386 15.47 -9.74 -8.96
N VAL A 387 14.85 -8.56 -9.07
CA VAL A 387 13.39 -8.42 -9.18
C VAL A 387 12.84 -9.15 -10.41
N LYS A 388 13.47 -8.95 -11.58
CA LYS A 388 13.09 -9.64 -12.82
C LYS A 388 13.21 -11.16 -12.67
N LYS A 389 14.31 -11.65 -12.10
CA LYS A 389 14.55 -13.08 -11.90
C LYS A 389 13.53 -13.69 -10.93
N SER A 390 13.17 -12.97 -9.87
CA SER A 390 12.12 -13.43 -8.95
C SER A 390 10.77 -13.60 -9.65
N VAL A 391 10.35 -12.60 -10.43
CA VAL A 391 9.09 -12.64 -11.19
C VAL A 391 9.11 -13.73 -12.28
N GLU A 392 10.24 -13.92 -12.95
CA GLU A 392 10.41 -14.98 -13.96
C GLU A 392 10.34 -16.38 -13.33
N ALA A 393 11.02 -16.59 -12.20
CA ALA A 393 11.15 -17.89 -11.56
C ALA A 393 9.89 -18.30 -10.77
N ALA A 394 9.25 -17.35 -10.08
CA ALA A 394 8.04 -17.58 -9.28
C ALA A 394 7.03 -16.43 -9.46
N PRO A 395 6.33 -16.36 -10.60
CA PRO A 395 5.40 -15.27 -10.92
C PRO A 395 4.20 -15.18 -9.97
N HIS A 396 3.92 -16.22 -9.20
CA HIS A 396 2.86 -16.25 -8.19
C HIS A 396 3.29 -15.61 -6.86
N LEU A 397 4.60 -15.39 -6.64
CA LEU A 397 5.11 -14.69 -5.46
C LEU A 397 5.04 -13.17 -5.67
N PRO A 398 4.57 -12.41 -4.67
CA PRO A 398 4.66 -10.96 -4.71
C PRO A 398 6.12 -10.51 -4.73
N SER A 399 6.45 -9.53 -5.59
CA SER A 399 7.77 -8.94 -5.71
C SER A 399 7.70 -7.41 -5.66
N GLY A 400 8.65 -6.77 -4.99
CA GLY A 400 8.77 -5.31 -4.89
C GLY A 400 10.13 -4.79 -5.36
N TYR A 401 10.12 -3.64 -6.02
CA TYR A 401 11.34 -2.92 -6.41
C TYR A 401 11.64 -1.80 -5.43
N LEU A 402 12.80 -1.89 -4.77
CA LEU A 402 13.29 -0.89 -3.82
C LEU A 402 14.05 0.22 -4.55
N TYR A 403 13.80 1.46 -4.19
CA TYR A 403 14.56 2.59 -4.72
C TYR A 403 14.61 3.79 -3.76
N SER A 404 15.55 4.69 -4.02
CA SER A 404 15.63 6.00 -3.38
C SER A 404 15.98 7.03 -4.45
N ALA A 405 15.25 8.15 -4.46
CA ALA A 405 15.42 9.26 -5.38
C ALA A 405 15.05 10.59 -4.72
N ALA A 406 15.52 11.70 -5.29
CA ALA A 406 15.10 13.03 -4.86
C ALA A 406 13.67 13.33 -5.34
N VAL A 407 12.87 13.99 -4.51
CA VAL A 407 11.52 14.45 -4.88
C VAL A 407 11.62 15.64 -5.85
N PRO A 408 10.97 15.59 -7.02
CA PRO A 408 10.93 16.72 -7.94
C PRO A 408 10.30 17.97 -7.32
N GLN A 409 10.82 19.15 -7.69
CA GLN A 409 10.44 20.42 -7.07
C GLN A 409 9.05 20.92 -7.49
N THR A 410 8.63 20.62 -8.72
CA THR A 410 7.33 21.07 -9.26
C THR A 410 6.32 19.93 -9.27
N GLU A 411 5.05 20.25 -9.04
CA GLU A 411 3.94 19.29 -9.06
C GLU A 411 3.88 18.48 -10.38
N ALA A 412 3.97 19.16 -11.52
CA ALA A 412 3.99 18.50 -12.83
C ALA A 412 5.15 17.49 -12.99
N ALA A 413 6.32 17.80 -12.43
CA ALA A 413 7.45 16.89 -12.45
C ALA A 413 7.26 15.71 -11.48
N ARG A 414 6.61 15.92 -10.32
CA ARG A 414 6.24 14.85 -9.38
C ARG A 414 5.24 13.88 -10.01
N LEU A 415 4.24 14.39 -10.74
CA LEU A 415 3.29 13.55 -11.48
C LEU A 415 3.95 12.77 -12.61
N THR A 416 4.86 13.40 -13.35
CA THR A 416 5.63 12.72 -14.40
C THR A 416 6.53 11.63 -13.82
N ASP A 417 7.16 11.88 -12.67
CA ASP A 417 7.95 10.87 -11.95
C ASP A 417 7.06 9.71 -11.48
N ALA A 418 5.92 10.00 -10.86
CA ALA A 418 4.95 8.99 -10.42
C ALA A 418 4.48 8.09 -11.57
N ARG A 419 4.10 8.67 -12.72
CA ARG A 419 3.76 7.92 -13.94
C ARG A 419 4.92 7.03 -14.39
N THR A 420 6.12 7.60 -14.48
CA THR A 420 7.31 6.90 -14.98
C THR A 420 7.62 5.69 -14.11
N LYS A 421 7.64 5.88 -12.79
CA LYS A 421 7.92 4.83 -11.81
C LYS A 421 6.82 3.77 -11.81
N LEU A 422 5.54 4.16 -11.80
CA LEU A 422 4.45 3.21 -11.84
C LEU A 422 4.49 2.36 -13.12
N ASN A 423 4.77 2.96 -14.28
CA ASN A 423 4.87 2.23 -15.55
C ASN A 423 6.08 1.28 -15.55
N GLU A 424 7.21 1.68 -14.96
CA GLU A 424 8.36 0.79 -14.74
C GLU A 424 7.99 -0.42 -13.89
N ALA A 425 7.37 -0.20 -12.72
CA ALA A 425 6.94 -1.27 -11.82
C ALA A 425 5.90 -2.20 -12.46
N THR A 426 4.95 -1.61 -13.18
CA THR A 426 3.90 -2.35 -13.90
C THR A 426 4.51 -3.26 -14.95
N ARG A 427 5.52 -2.80 -15.70
CA ARG A 427 6.27 -3.60 -16.68
C ARG A 427 7.08 -4.73 -16.03
N LEU A 428 7.57 -4.52 -14.82
CA LEU A 428 8.31 -5.52 -14.04
C LEU A 428 7.40 -6.52 -13.34
N ASN A 429 6.09 -6.30 -13.31
CA ASN A 429 5.15 -7.02 -12.44
C ASN A 429 5.56 -6.95 -10.95
N ALA A 430 6.02 -5.79 -10.50
CA ALA A 430 6.46 -5.56 -9.12
C ALA A 430 5.73 -4.37 -8.48
N SER A 431 5.67 -4.34 -7.14
CA SER A 431 5.32 -3.14 -6.39
C SER A 431 6.52 -2.17 -6.31
N LEU A 432 6.29 -0.97 -5.79
CA LEU A 432 7.33 0.07 -5.61
C LEU A 432 7.56 0.40 -4.16
N ASN A 433 8.73 0.08 -3.64
CA ASN A 433 9.08 0.29 -2.24
C ASN A 433 10.14 1.41 -2.15
N ALA A 434 9.67 2.65 -2.19
CA ALA A 434 10.54 3.83 -2.11
C ALA A 434 11.04 4.12 -0.68
N SER A 435 12.20 4.77 -0.58
CA SER A 435 12.54 5.55 0.62
C SER A 435 11.44 6.58 0.91
N TYR A 436 11.06 6.79 2.17
CA TYR A 436 9.99 7.71 2.55
C TYR A 436 10.32 9.16 2.18
N SER A 437 11.61 9.50 2.15
CA SER A 437 12.13 10.79 1.68
C SER A 437 12.02 11.00 0.17
N SER A 438 11.64 9.96 -0.57
CA SER A 438 11.35 10.01 -2.01
C SER A 438 9.85 10.15 -2.31
N LEU A 439 9.01 10.24 -1.29
CA LEU A 439 7.57 10.34 -1.45
C LEU A 439 7.10 11.78 -1.60
N SER A 440 5.98 11.92 -2.29
CA SER A 440 5.18 13.15 -2.35
C SER A 440 3.70 12.79 -2.31
N PRO A 441 2.82 13.71 -1.88
CA PRO A 441 1.38 13.47 -1.88
C PRO A 441 0.85 13.09 -3.27
N GLU A 442 1.39 13.68 -4.33
CA GLU A 442 1.03 13.36 -5.71
C GLU A 442 1.46 11.94 -6.09
N PHE A 443 2.68 11.52 -5.72
CA PHE A 443 3.15 10.16 -5.97
C PHE A 443 2.26 9.12 -5.29
N THR A 444 1.98 9.30 -4.00
CA THR A 444 1.14 8.39 -3.22
C THR A 444 -0.27 8.34 -3.79
N SER A 445 -0.88 9.50 -4.07
CA SER A 445 -2.22 9.56 -4.69
C SER A 445 -2.25 8.87 -6.06
N TYR A 446 -1.21 9.08 -6.88
CA TYR A 446 -1.12 8.50 -8.23
C TYR A 446 -1.11 6.97 -8.22
N LEU A 447 -0.34 6.37 -7.31
CA LEU A 447 -0.27 4.91 -7.11
C LEU A 447 -1.61 4.35 -6.61
N ARG A 448 -2.20 5.00 -5.61
CA ARG A 448 -3.47 4.57 -4.99
C ARG A 448 -4.63 4.52 -5.97
N GLN A 449 -4.82 5.60 -6.74
CA GLN A 449 -5.86 5.66 -7.78
C GLN A 449 -5.72 4.55 -8.82
N ARG A 450 -4.52 3.97 -8.96
CA ARG A 450 -4.21 2.91 -9.92
C ARG A 450 -4.05 1.53 -9.27
N GLY A 451 -4.45 1.37 -8.01
CA GLY A 451 -4.48 0.08 -7.32
C GLY A 451 -3.09 -0.52 -7.09
N MET A 452 -2.08 0.30 -6.79
CA MET A 452 -0.74 -0.16 -6.43
C MET A 452 -0.51 -0.08 -4.91
N ILE A 453 -0.35 -1.24 -4.27
CA ILE A 453 0.06 -1.33 -2.85
C ILE A 453 1.58 -1.35 -2.77
N SER A 454 2.14 -0.57 -1.85
CA SER A 454 3.57 -0.33 -1.69
C SER A 454 3.99 -0.30 -0.24
N PHE A 455 5.21 -0.77 0.03
CA PHE A 455 5.82 -0.78 1.37
C PHE A 455 7.02 0.17 1.41
N HIS A 456 6.82 1.40 1.88
CA HIS A 456 7.85 2.44 1.88
C HIS A 456 8.72 2.40 3.15
N TRP A 457 10.00 2.74 3.05
CA TRP A 457 11.00 2.53 4.12
C TRP A 457 11.93 3.72 4.32
N THR A 458 12.79 3.78 5.34
CA THR A 458 12.52 3.27 6.68
C THR A 458 12.10 4.45 7.53
N PHE A 459 10.91 4.38 8.13
CA PHE A 459 10.41 5.41 9.03
C PHE A 459 11.10 5.31 10.38
N ARG A 460 11.82 6.38 10.77
CA ARG A 460 12.53 6.50 12.06
C ARG A 460 12.13 7.73 12.86
N ASN A 461 11.10 8.44 12.40
CA ASN A 461 10.52 9.60 13.06
C ASN A 461 8.99 9.46 13.08
N GLN A 462 8.37 9.67 14.24
CA GLN A 462 6.91 9.55 14.38
C GLN A 462 6.14 10.58 13.55
N ALA A 463 6.63 11.83 13.46
CA ALA A 463 5.97 12.88 12.70
C ALA A 463 5.99 12.57 11.20
N ASP A 464 7.15 12.20 10.64
CA ASP A 464 7.25 11.81 9.22
C ASP A 464 6.35 10.60 8.91
N PHE A 465 6.28 9.64 9.84
CA PHE A 465 5.38 8.49 9.74
C PHE A 465 3.92 8.96 9.70
N GLY A 466 3.50 9.73 10.70
CA GLY A 466 2.13 10.25 10.80
C GLY A 466 1.70 11.06 9.58
N GLU A 467 2.58 11.91 9.05
CA GLU A 467 2.35 12.69 7.83
C GLU A 467 2.18 11.78 6.60
N GLN A 468 3.03 10.78 6.43
CA GLN A 468 2.92 9.88 5.28
C GLN A 468 1.67 8.97 5.34
N LEU A 469 1.24 8.57 6.53
CA LEU A 469 -0.07 7.90 6.69
C LEU A 469 -1.22 8.83 6.28
N GLN A 470 -1.16 10.12 6.63
CA GLN A 470 -2.16 11.09 6.19
C GLN A 470 -2.18 11.26 4.67
N ASN A 471 -1.01 11.17 4.04
CA ASN A 471 -0.87 11.19 2.58
C ASN A 471 -1.30 9.88 1.90
N GLY A 472 -1.73 8.86 2.65
CA GLY A 472 -2.26 7.59 2.12
C GLY A 472 -1.25 6.45 2.01
N VAL A 473 -0.11 6.51 2.71
CA VAL A 473 0.79 5.35 2.83
C VAL A 473 0.14 4.29 3.72
N ILE A 474 0.16 3.03 3.27
CA ILE A 474 -0.51 1.92 3.98
C ILE A 474 0.48 1.03 4.75
N GLY A 475 1.65 0.69 4.19
CA GLY A 475 2.58 -0.26 4.80
C GLY A 475 3.99 0.26 5.03
N PRO A 476 4.18 1.22 5.95
CA PRO A 476 5.49 1.71 6.33
C PRO A 476 6.36 0.60 6.97
N ILE A 477 7.62 0.57 6.55
CA ILE A 477 8.70 -0.23 7.12
C ILE A 477 9.41 0.63 8.18
N THR A 478 9.55 0.13 9.41
CA THR A 478 10.10 0.91 10.53
C THR A 478 10.99 0.07 11.45
N ASP A 479 11.95 0.74 12.08
CA ASP A 479 12.77 0.18 13.16
C ASP A 479 12.03 0.14 14.51
N TYR A 480 10.86 0.80 14.59
CA TYR A 480 10.13 1.10 15.82
C TYR A 480 8.71 0.51 15.81
N THR A 481 8.60 -0.81 15.61
CA THR A 481 7.32 -1.55 15.62
C THR A 481 6.43 -1.19 16.83
N GLN A 482 7.05 -0.97 17.99
CA GLN A 482 6.38 -0.62 19.25
C GLN A 482 5.58 0.67 19.21
N TRP A 483 5.79 1.57 18.24
CA TRP A 483 5.01 2.80 18.09
C TRP A 483 3.53 2.55 17.77
N LEU A 484 3.21 1.37 17.26
CA LEU A 484 1.86 1.02 16.82
C LEU A 484 1.24 -0.12 17.62
N THR A 485 1.96 -0.74 18.57
CA THR A 485 1.46 -1.89 19.35
C THR A 485 0.14 -1.60 20.05
N GLU A 486 0.01 -0.41 20.65
CA GLU A 486 -1.22 0.04 21.33
C GLU A 486 -2.14 0.88 20.42
N ALA A 487 -1.88 0.93 19.10
CA ALA A 487 -2.77 1.58 18.17
C ALA A 487 -4.03 0.71 17.97
N PRO A 488 -5.23 1.23 18.24
CA PRO A 488 -6.44 0.52 17.89
C PRO A 488 -6.62 0.48 16.37
N ILE A 489 -7.25 -0.58 15.88
CA ILE A 489 -7.38 -0.88 14.45
C ILE A 489 -8.83 -0.94 13.97
N ARG A 490 -9.81 -1.06 14.88
CA ARG A 490 -11.25 -1.00 14.55
C ARG A 490 -12.11 -0.80 15.81
N ILE A 491 -13.31 -0.26 15.58
CA ILE A 491 -14.40 -0.21 16.57
C ILE A 491 -15.57 -1.04 16.05
N GLU A 492 -16.11 -1.92 16.88
CA GLU A 492 -17.31 -2.70 16.56
C GLU A 492 -18.48 -2.29 17.46
N THR A 493 -19.67 -2.15 16.87
CA THR A 493 -20.92 -1.95 17.59
C THR A 493 -21.81 -3.20 17.50
N PRO A 494 -22.51 -3.60 18.58
CA PRO A 494 -23.33 -4.82 18.58
C PRO A 494 -24.68 -4.62 17.89
N VAL A 495 -24.99 -3.39 17.49
CA VAL A 495 -26.26 -3.00 16.89
C VAL A 495 -25.96 -2.47 15.50
N LYS A 496 -26.57 -3.06 14.47
CA LYS A 496 -26.42 -2.61 13.09
C LYS A 496 -27.63 -1.85 12.54
N LYS A 497 -28.79 -1.99 13.21
CA LYS A 497 -30.05 -1.36 12.79
C LYS A 497 -30.94 -1.01 13.97
N ARG A 498 -31.66 0.11 13.86
CA ARG A 498 -32.71 0.55 14.80
C ARG A 498 -33.92 1.09 14.04
N ASN A 499 -35.11 0.74 14.52
CA ASN A 499 -36.37 1.34 14.07
C ASN A 499 -36.97 2.10 15.23
N LEU A 500 -37.26 3.40 15.05
CA LEU A 500 -37.78 4.29 16.07
C LEU A 500 -39.04 4.99 15.57
N LYS A 501 -39.91 5.39 16.50
CA LYS A 501 -40.98 6.34 16.20
C LYS A 501 -40.50 7.76 16.46
N VAL A 502 -41.07 8.75 15.76
CA VAL A 502 -40.81 10.17 16.05
C VAL A 502 -41.00 10.45 17.55
N GLY A 503 -40.02 11.11 18.17
CA GLY A 503 -39.99 11.39 19.62
C GLY A 503 -39.40 10.28 20.49
N GLN A 504 -39.15 9.08 19.96
CA GLN A 504 -38.55 7.97 20.70
C GLN A 504 -37.04 8.13 20.86
N GLN A 505 -36.52 7.68 22.01
CA GLN A 505 -35.08 7.55 22.26
C GLN A 505 -34.61 6.11 22.20
N SER A 506 -33.37 5.91 21.80
CA SER A 506 -32.66 4.63 21.90
C SER A 506 -31.21 4.87 22.31
N THR A 507 -30.81 4.31 23.43
CA THR A 507 -29.41 4.32 23.87
C THR A 507 -28.66 3.16 23.22
N VAL A 508 -27.53 3.46 22.59
CA VAL A 508 -26.54 2.47 22.16
C VAL A 508 -25.53 2.38 23.29
N GLN A 509 -25.86 1.61 24.32
CA GLN A 509 -24.99 1.51 25.49
C GLN A 509 -23.67 0.84 25.13
N ALA A 510 -22.57 1.56 25.42
CA ALA A 510 -21.21 1.20 25.88
C ALA A 510 -20.46 -0.01 25.27
N ASN A 511 -21.11 -0.95 24.60
CA ASN A 511 -20.53 -2.18 24.09
C ASN A 511 -19.78 -1.95 22.77
N ALA A 512 -19.10 -0.82 22.62
CA ALA A 512 -18.13 -0.64 21.56
C ALA A 512 -16.88 -1.43 21.94
N PHE A 513 -16.44 -2.30 21.03
CA PHE A 513 -15.22 -3.09 21.24
C PHE A 513 -14.10 -2.52 20.39
N LEU A 514 -13.05 -2.06 21.06
CA LEU A 514 -11.81 -1.58 20.45
C LEU A 514 -10.88 -2.77 20.27
N SER A 515 -10.48 -3.07 19.04
CA SER A 515 -9.44 -4.08 18.77
C SER A 515 -8.10 -3.40 18.61
N TYR A 516 -7.07 -3.97 19.23
CA TYR A 516 -5.67 -3.57 19.07
C TYR A 516 -4.93 -4.55 18.17
N ARG A 517 -3.69 -4.19 17.79
CA ARG A 517 -2.82 -5.06 17.01
C ARG A 517 -2.47 -6.36 17.73
N THR A 518 -2.30 -6.32 19.05
CA THR A 518 -1.90 -7.45 19.90
C THR A 518 -3.06 -8.40 20.26
N GLU A 519 -4.08 -8.50 19.40
CA GLU A 519 -5.33 -9.26 19.63
C GLU A 519 -6.13 -8.87 20.88
N LYS A 520 -5.68 -7.85 21.61
CA LYS A 520 -6.35 -7.29 22.75
C LYS A 520 -7.66 -6.63 22.29
N LYS A 521 -8.73 -6.90 23.04
CA LYS A 521 -10.04 -6.26 22.87
C LYS A 521 -10.45 -5.58 24.15
N GLU A 522 -10.88 -4.32 24.05
CA GLU A 522 -11.36 -3.55 25.19
C GLU A 522 -12.76 -3.00 24.95
N HIS A 523 -13.51 -2.88 26.04
CA HIS A 523 -14.80 -2.19 26.06
C HIS A 523 -14.55 -0.70 26.30
N ILE A 524 -15.14 0.15 25.47
CA ILE A 524 -14.91 1.59 25.53
C ILE A 524 -16.22 2.39 25.62
N ASP A 525 -16.16 3.54 26.31
CA ASP A 525 -17.26 4.48 26.34
C ASP A 525 -17.61 4.95 24.91
N THR A 526 -18.89 4.80 24.55
CA THR A 526 -19.35 5.08 23.19
C THR A 526 -19.69 6.54 23.03
N THR A 527 -18.92 7.26 22.21
CA THR A 527 -19.31 8.56 21.65
C THR A 527 -19.93 8.33 20.28
N LEU A 528 -21.10 8.93 20.03
CA LEU A 528 -21.81 8.78 18.77
C LEU A 528 -21.83 10.10 17.98
N PHE A 529 -21.89 9.99 16.66
CA PHE A 529 -22.30 11.08 15.76
C PHE A 529 -23.29 10.57 14.72
N ALA A 530 -24.08 11.48 14.12
CA ALA A 530 -25.09 11.13 13.13
C ALA A 530 -24.83 11.81 11.79
N ALA A 531 -25.08 11.08 10.72
CA ALA A 531 -25.22 11.57 9.37
C ALA A 531 -26.70 11.54 8.95
N GLY A 532 -27.20 12.70 8.54
CA GLY A 532 -28.62 12.93 8.24
C GLY A 532 -29.33 13.68 9.38
N ASP A 533 -30.60 14.01 9.16
CA ASP A 533 -31.37 14.93 9.99
C ASP A 533 -32.63 14.31 10.61
N SER A 534 -32.79 12.98 10.47
CA SER A 534 -33.93 12.25 11.06
C SER A 534 -33.72 11.96 12.55
N VAL A 535 -32.47 12.05 13.02
CA VAL A 535 -32.10 11.84 14.41
C VAL A 535 -31.15 12.92 14.91
N SER A 536 -31.16 13.16 16.22
CA SER A 536 -30.09 13.85 16.95
C SER A 536 -29.39 12.87 17.89
N VAL A 537 -28.16 13.20 18.28
CA VAL A 537 -27.33 12.36 19.14
C VAL A 537 -26.85 13.18 20.33
N ASN A 538 -27.02 12.63 21.54
CA ASN A 538 -26.48 13.19 22.77
C ASN A 538 -25.75 12.10 23.56
N GLY A 539 -24.42 12.18 23.59
CA GLY A 539 -23.57 11.12 24.14
C GLY A 539 -23.77 9.81 23.38
N ASN A 540 -24.34 8.81 24.05
CA ASN A 540 -24.63 7.49 23.51
C ASN A 540 -26.13 7.27 23.19
N THR A 541 -26.93 8.34 23.23
CA THR A 541 -28.39 8.27 23.02
C THR A 541 -28.78 8.88 21.69
N ILE A 542 -29.53 8.11 20.91
CA ILE A 542 -30.14 8.52 19.64
C ILE A 542 -31.56 8.98 19.94
N GLN A 543 -31.90 10.20 19.54
CA GLN A 543 -33.24 10.77 19.61
C GLN A 543 -33.83 10.83 18.20
N ALA A 544 -35.01 10.24 18.01
CA ALA A 544 -35.74 10.35 16.75
C ALA A 544 -36.45 11.70 16.64
N GLU A 545 -36.13 12.48 15.61
CA GLU A 545 -36.60 13.85 15.42
C GLU A 545 -37.72 13.93 14.37
N LYS A 546 -37.53 13.29 13.21
CA LYS A 546 -38.51 13.27 12.12
C LYS A 546 -38.39 11.98 11.30
N SER A 547 -39.46 11.64 10.58
CA SER A 547 -39.47 10.44 9.74
C SER A 547 -38.41 10.53 8.64
N GLY A 548 -37.70 9.43 8.42
CA GLY A 548 -36.58 9.34 7.48
C GLY A 548 -35.54 8.32 7.94
N THR A 549 -34.41 8.30 7.25
CA THR A 549 -33.28 7.42 7.55
C THR A 549 -32.06 8.28 7.90
N SER A 550 -31.35 7.90 8.96
CA SER A 550 -30.06 8.47 9.32
C SER A 550 -29.08 7.36 9.70
N TYR A 551 -27.80 7.63 9.51
CA TYR A 551 -26.73 6.72 9.88
C TYR A 551 -26.06 7.24 11.14
N VAL A 552 -25.98 6.41 12.17
CA VAL A 552 -25.33 6.77 13.44
C VAL A 552 -24.08 5.94 13.61
N PHE A 553 -22.96 6.56 13.93
CA PHE A 553 -21.67 5.92 14.03
C PHE A 553 -21.15 6.02 15.47
N ALA A 554 -20.40 5.03 15.91
CA ALA A 554 -19.54 5.17 17.09
C ALA A 554 -18.16 5.68 16.66
N GLN A 555 -17.56 6.54 17.48
CA GLN A 555 -16.21 7.05 17.26
C GLN A 555 -15.35 6.91 18.52
N HIS A 556 -14.04 6.78 18.30
CA HIS A 556 -13.01 6.79 19.33
C HIS A 556 -11.81 7.58 18.85
N THR A 557 -11.43 8.60 19.61
CA THR A 557 -10.23 9.41 19.33
C THR A 557 -9.07 8.90 20.18
N PHE A 558 -7.88 8.78 19.58
CA PHE A 558 -6.68 8.29 20.23
C PHE A 558 -5.42 8.97 19.68
N SER A 559 -4.38 9.04 20.50
CA SER A 559 -3.08 9.57 20.10
C SER A 559 -2.18 8.46 19.57
N MET A 560 -1.56 8.68 18.42
CA MET A 560 -0.60 7.77 17.82
C MET A 560 0.37 8.56 16.94
N LEU A 561 1.66 8.21 16.93
CA LEU A 561 2.68 8.89 16.11
C LEU A 561 2.72 10.42 16.30
N GLY A 562 2.48 10.90 17.53
CA GLY A 562 2.51 12.32 17.87
C GLY A 562 1.30 13.14 17.38
N GLN A 563 0.23 12.51 16.90
CA GLN A 563 -1.00 13.19 16.45
C GLN A 563 -2.27 12.46 16.89
N GLU A 564 -3.41 13.17 16.82
CA GLU A 564 -4.74 12.63 17.14
C GLU A 564 -5.39 11.99 15.91
N TRP A 565 -5.99 10.83 16.10
CA TRP A 565 -6.69 10.07 15.06
C TRP A 565 -8.08 9.68 15.54
N THR A 566 -9.00 9.48 14.60
CA THR A 566 -10.36 9.04 14.91
C THR A 566 -10.64 7.70 14.24
N LEU A 567 -10.98 6.67 15.02
CA LEU A 567 -11.61 5.47 14.48
C LEU A 567 -13.12 5.66 14.47
N VAL A 568 -13.76 5.11 13.44
CA VAL A 568 -15.22 5.15 13.26
C VAL A 568 -15.72 3.73 13.03
N SER A 569 -16.82 3.34 13.69
CA SER A 569 -17.47 2.04 13.47
C SER A 569 -18.29 2.05 12.18
N GLU A 570 -18.61 0.87 11.65
CA GLU A 570 -19.72 0.77 10.68
C GLU A 570 -21.00 1.44 11.21
N PRO A 571 -21.83 2.03 10.33
CA PRO A 571 -23.02 2.74 10.75
C PRO A 571 -24.09 1.82 11.33
N ILE A 572 -24.80 2.36 12.29
CA ILE A 572 -26.10 1.90 12.75
C ILE A 572 -27.15 2.56 11.86
N GLU A 573 -27.84 1.77 11.04
CA GLU A 573 -28.94 2.28 10.21
C GLU A 573 -30.15 2.58 11.12
N VAL A 574 -30.55 3.84 11.23
CA VAL A 574 -31.70 4.27 12.05
C VAL A 574 -32.84 4.72 11.14
N ILE A 575 -33.93 3.97 11.17
CA ILE A 575 -35.16 4.29 10.44
C ILE A 575 -36.18 4.87 11.42
N VAL A 576 -36.56 6.12 11.21
CA VAL A 576 -37.60 6.81 11.98
C VAL A 576 -38.91 6.79 11.22
N LYS A 577 -39.96 6.26 11.85
CA LYS A 577 -41.31 6.17 11.28
C LYS A 577 -42.30 7.07 12.00
#